data_AF-A0AAP2GL53-F1
#
_entry.id   AF-A0AAP2GL53-F1
#
_cell.length_a   1.000
_cell.length_b   1.000
_cell.length_c   1.000
_cell.angle_alpha   90.00
_cell.angle_beta   90.00
_cell.angle_gamma   90.00
#
_symmetry.space_group_name_H-M   'P 1'
#
loop_
_entity.id
_entity.type
_entity.pdbx_description
1 polymer ?
#
loop_
_entity_poly.entity_id
_entity_poly.type
_entity_poly.pdbx_seq_one_letter_code
_entity_poly.pdbx_strand_id
1 'polypeptide(L)'
;MIKTAVTATTPSRKIEFIGAHKDDSIVIGNYGDVQFVAKGNFDLSGLIYCGKNTVEFNVEGDGTVAFKGVCKKLMIRGIRGNCTLDLSNLSSQVVWCESVKGNAIVTLGPTKLIELISLDNDAVVKYGGKPVLLNYTLKGNSRIEGWKG
;
A
#
# COMPACT_ATOMS: atom_id res chain seq x y z
N MET A 1 27.72 21.92 -24.08
CA MET A 1 26.65 20.95 -24.37
C MET A 1 26.25 20.26 -23.08
N ILE A 2 25.06 20.54 -22.56
CA ILE A 2 24.53 19.86 -21.38
C ILE A 2 23.81 18.61 -21.88
N LYS A 3 24.34 17.42 -21.57
CA LYS A 3 23.65 16.15 -21.79
C LYS A 3 22.64 15.98 -20.67
N THR A 4 21.38 16.34 -20.92
CA THR A 4 20.27 15.98 -20.05
C THR A 4 20.05 14.48 -20.18
N ALA A 5 20.36 13.73 -19.13
CA ALA A 5 20.00 12.32 -19.05
C ALA A 5 18.47 12.23 -19.02
N VAL A 6 17.88 11.81 -20.13
CA VAL A 6 16.47 11.41 -20.15
C VAL A 6 16.41 10.07 -19.45
N THR A 7 16.05 10.10 -18.16
CA THR A 7 15.75 8.88 -17.40
C THR A 7 14.56 8.22 -18.10
N ALA A 8 14.80 7.15 -18.83
CA ALA A 8 13.74 6.35 -19.43
C ALA A 8 12.85 5.83 -18.30
N THR A 9 11.68 6.43 -18.11
CA THR A 9 10.65 5.91 -17.23
C THR A 9 10.11 4.65 -17.88
N THR A 10 10.59 3.49 -17.45
CA THR A 10 9.91 2.23 -17.73
C THR A 10 8.46 2.41 -17.31
N PRO A 11 7.47 2.22 -18.21
CA PRO A 11 6.07 2.40 -17.86
C PRO A 11 5.72 1.47 -16.71
N SER A 12 5.17 2.04 -15.63
CA SER A 12 4.75 1.27 -14.46
C SER A 12 3.70 0.26 -14.88
N ARG A 13 3.90 -1.01 -14.56
CA ARG A 13 2.93 -2.06 -14.89
C ARG A 13 1.67 -1.85 -14.05
N LYS A 14 0.50 -1.79 -14.68
CA LYS A 14 -0.78 -1.65 -13.99
C LYS A 14 -1.50 -3.00 -13.90
N ILE A 15 -1.95 -3.36 -12.70
CA ILE A 15 -2.87 -4.48 -12.43
C ILE A 15 -4.15 -3.87 -11.87
N GLU A 16 -5.29 -4.20 -12.46
CA GLU A 16 -6.56 -3.55 -12.13
C GLU A 16 -7.71 -4.56 -12.01
N PHE A 17 -8.49 -4.42 -10.94
CA PHE A 17 -9.71 -5.18 -10.67
C PHE A 17 -10.85 -4.18 -10.42
N ILE A 18 -11.89 -4.21 -11.27
CA ILE A 18 -13.05 -3.29 -11.18
C ILE A 18 -14.35 -4.08 -11.12
N GLY A 19 -15.17 -3.82 -10.10
CA GLY A 19 -16.45 -4.50 -9.86
C GLY A 19 -16.34 -5.53 -8.73
N ALA A 20 -17.08 -6.62 -8.85
CA ALA A 20 -17.02 -7.74 -7.91
C ALA A 20 -15.90 -8.72 -8.33
N HIS A 21 -14.88 -8.92 -7.50
CA HIS A 21 -13.74 -9.80 -7.81
C HIS A 21 -13.30 -10.63 -6.62
N LYS A 22 -12.86 -11.86 -6.90
CA LYS A 22 -12.19 -12.74 -5.94
C LYS A 22 -11.04 -13.47 -6.62
N ASP A 23 -9.84 -13.31 -6.09
CA ASP A 23 -8.63 -13.95 -6.61
C ASP A 23 -7.58 -14.03 -5.49
N ASP A 24 -7.12 -15.23 -5.15
CA ASP A 24 -6.14 -15.49 -4.09
C ASP A 24 -4.73 -15.83 -4.62
N SER A 25 -4.53 -15.68 -5.93
CA SER A 25 -3.36 -16.19 -6.64
C SER A 25 -2.54 -15.08 -7.33
N ILE A 26 -2.73 -13.83 -6.95
CA ILE A 26 -2.10 -12.67 -7.61
C ILE A 26 -0.59 -12.69 -7.37
N VAL A 27 0.21 -12.57 -8.44
CA VAL A 27 1.68 -12.49 -8.34
C VAL A 27 2.21 -11.18 -8.91
N ILE A 28 2.90 -10.42 -8.07
CA ILE A 28 3.61 -9.20 -8.44
C ILE A 28 5.13 -9.47 -8.41
N GLY A 29 5.71 -9.73 -9.58
CA GLY A 29 7.13 -10.04 -9.73
C GLY A 29 8.05 -8.82 -9.91
N ASN A 30 9.36 -9.07 -9.91
CA ASN A 30 10.42 -8.06 -9.94
C ASN A 30 10.70 -7.49 -11.35
N TYR A 31 9.69 -6.94 -12.01
CA TYR A 31 9.78 -6.44 -13.41
C TYR A 31 9.66 -4.91 -13.52
N GLY A 32 10.10 -4.18 -12.49
CA GLY A 32 9.93 -2.74 -12.37
C GLY A 32 8.86 -2.34 -11.36
N ASP A 33 8.49 -1.06 -11.37
CA ASP A 33 7.45 -0.51 -10.51
C ASP A 33 6.07 -1.00 -10.95
N VAL A 34 5.19 -1.24 -9.97
CA VAL A 34 3.85 -1.78 -10.21
C VAL A 34 2.80 -0.92 -9.54
N GLN A 35 1.71 -0.64 -10.24
CA GLN A 35 0.50 -0.04 -9.70
C GLN A 35 -0.60 -1.10 -9.61
N PHE A 36 -1.12 -1.30 -8.40
CA PHE A 36 -2.24 -2.18 -8.09
C PHE A 36 -3.48 -1.34 -7.80
N VAL A 37 -4.56 -1.59 -8.54
CA VAL A 37 -5.84 -0.89 -8.41
C VAL A 37 -6.96 -1.89 -8.15
N ALA A 38 -7.73 -1.68 -7.08
CA ALA A 38 -8.94 -2.45 -6.79
C ALA A 38 -10.12 -1.51 -6.52
N LYS A 39 -11.22 -1.68 -7.25
CA LYS A 39 -12.42 -0.85 -7.11
C LYS A 39 -13.70 -1.68 -7.08
N GLY A 40 -14.57 -1.47 -6.09
CA GLY A 40 -15.84 -2.18 -5.96
C GLY A 40 -15.86 -3.14 -4.76
N ASN A 41 -16.32 -4.37 -4.97
CA ASN A 41 -16.40 -5.40 -3.94
C ASN A 41 -15.32 -6.44 -4.19
N PHE A 42 -14.38 -6.64 -3.26
CA PHE A 42 -13.20 -7.44 -3.56
C PHE A 42 -12.73 -8.34 -2.41
N ASP A 43 -12.22 -9.51 -2.77
CA ASP A 43 -11.50 -10.43 -1.88
C ASP A 43 -10.26 -10.91 -2.62
N LEU A 44 -9.19 -10.13 -2.52
CA LEU A 44 -7.97 -10.29 -3.32
C LEU A 44 -6.80 -10.64 -2.42
N SER A 45 -6.02 -11.65 -2.79
CA SER A 45 -4.77 -11.92 -2.12
C SER A 45 -3.66 -12.45 -3.03
N GLY A 46 -2.43 -12.37 -2.55
CA GLY A 46 -1.30 -12.80 -3.35
C GLY A 46 0.09 -12.58 -2.77
N LEU A 47 1.06 -12.59 -3.69
CA LEU A 47 2.49 -12.53 -3.43
C LEU A 47 3.14 -11.32 -4.12
N ILE A 48 3.99 -10.61 -3.38
CA ILE A 48 4.82 -9.52 -3.91
C ILE A 48 6.29 -9.89 -3.75
N TYR A 49 7.02 -9.87 -4.88
CA TYR A 49 8.47 -10.07 -4.93
C TYR A 49 9.10 -8.92 -5.72
N CYS A 50 9.14 -7.73 -5.13
CA CYS A 50 9.63 -6.49 -5.74
C CYS A 50 10.72 -5.84 -4.89
N GLY A 51 11.69 -6.62 -4.40
CA GLY A 51 12.68 -6.16 -3.41
C GLY A 51 13.55 -4.96 -3.82
N LYS A 52 13.54 -4.56 -5.10
CA LYS A 52 14.26 -3.38 -5.62
C LYS A 52 13.34 -2.24 -6.07
N ASN A 53 12.03 -2.50 -6.19
CA ASN A 53 11.10 -1.60 -6.87
C ASN A 53 9.99 -1.11 -5.93
N THR A 54 9.18 -0.20 -6.46
CA THR A 54 8.02 0.38 -5.81
C THR A 54 6.76 -0.40 -6.16
N VAL A 55 5.94 -0.67 -5.15
CA VAL A 55 4.56 -1.14 -5.37
C VAL A 55 3.61 -0.07 -4.87
N GLU A 56 2.74 0.38 -5.77
CA GLU A 56 1.72 1.39 -5.52
C GLU A 56 0.35 0.73 -5.37
N PHE A 57 -0.43 1.15 -4.38
CA PHE A 57 -1.79 0.70 -4.11
C PHE A 57 -2.78 1.85 -4.21
N ASN A 58 -3.91 1.58 -4.88
CA ASN A 58 -5.11 2.40 -4.87
C ASN A 58 -6.34 1.48 -4.71
N VAL A 59 -7.07 1.60 -3.61
CA VAL A 59 -8.18 0.71 -3.24
C VAL A 59 -9.42 1.53 -2.89
N GLU A 60 -10.55 1.26 -3.55
CA GLU A 60 -11.79 2.00 -3.35
C GLU A 60 -13.00 1.06 -3.33
N GLY A 61 -13.68 0.96 -2.19
CA GLY A 61 -14.88 0.14 -2.04
C GLY A 61 -14.83 -0.72 -0.78
N ASP A 62 -15.38 -1.93 -0.88
CA ASP A 62 -15.66 -2.80 0.26
C ASP A 62 -14.99 -4.17 0.07
N GLY A 63 -14.36 -4.67 1.14
CA GLY A 63 -13.71 -5.99 1.15
C GLY A 63 -12.23 -5.96 1.54
N THR A 64 -11.47 -6.96 1.13
CA THR A 64 -10.09 -7.19 1.61
C THR A 64 -9.10 -7.36 0.47
N VAL A 65 -7.94 -6.71 0.60
CA VAL A 65 -6.74 -6.93 -0.21
C VAL A 65 -5.62 -7.38 0.71
N ALA A 66 -5.06 -8.58 0.51
CA ALA A 66 -4.01 -9.13 1.35
C ALA A 66 -2.76 -9.56 0.56
N PHE A 67 -1.60 -9.02 0.90
CA PHE A 67 -0.35 -9.43 0.23
C PHE A 67 0.75 -9.76 1.23
N LYS A 68 1.57 -10.74 0.86
CA LYS A 68 2.80 -11.12 1.58
C LYS A 68 4.03 -11.05 0.67
N GLY A 69 5.22 -10.95 1.27
CA GLY A 69 6.49 -10.98 0.55
C GLY A 69 7.38 -9.77 0.83
N VAL A 70 7.96 -9.16 -0.20
CA VAL A 70 8.93 -8.05 -0.05
C VAL A 70 8.83 -7.01 -1.16
N CYS A 71 8.93 -5.73 -0.81
CA CYS A 71 9.18 -4.63 -1.74
C CYS A 71 10.23 -3.64 -1.20
N LYS A 72 10.78 -2.78 -2.05
CA LYS A 72 11.67 -1.70 -1.58
C LYS A 72 10.83 -0.57 -0.98
N LYS A 73 9.93 -0.02 -1.78
CA LYS A 73 9.03 1.08 -1.41
C LYS A 73 7.58 0.64 -1.59
N LEU A 74 6.77 0.88 -0.58
CA LEU A 74 5.33 0.73 -0.62
C LEU A 74 4.70 2.12 -0.68
N MET A 75 3.89 2.37 -1.70
CA MET A 75 3.14 3.61 -1.85
C MET A 75 1.65 3.31 -1.78
N ILE A 76 0.96 3.88 -0.81
CA ILE A 76 -0.49 3.81 -0.66
C ILE A 76 -1.03 5.18 -1.04
N ARG A 77 -1.51 5.31 -2.28
CA ARG A 77 -1.95 6.61 -2.83
C ARG A 77 -3.33 7.00 -2.33
N GLY A 78 -4.23 6.04 -2.28
CA GLY A 78 -5.62 6.26 -1.94
C GLY A 78 -6.27 4.98 -1.47
N ILE A 79 -6.83 5.02 -0.27
CA ILE A 79 -7.72 3.97 0.25
C ILE A 79 -9.01 4.64 0.71
N ARG A 80 -10.16 4.16 0.24
CA ARG A 80 -11.48 4.71 0.60
C ARG A 80 -12.55 3.62 0.65
N GLY A 81 -13.47 3.73 1.60
CA GLY A 81 -14.64 2.84 1.73
C GLY A 81 -14.60 2.05 3.03
N ASN A 82 -15.23 0.87 3.05
CA ASN A 82 -15.16 -0.08 4.15
C ASN A 82 -14.31 -1.29 3.75
N CYS A 83 -13.00 -1.07 3.64
CA CYS A 83 -12.05 -2.06 3.15
C CYS A 83 -10.84 -2.26 4.06
N THR A 84 -10.20 -3.42 3.92
CA THR A 84 -8.96 -3.77 4.61
C THR A 84 -7.84 -3.99 3.59
N LEU A 85 -6.71 -3.32 3.80
CA LEU A 85 -5.44 -3.61 3.13
C LEU A 85 -4.50 -4.28 4.13
N ASP A 86 -4.42 -5.61 4.08
CA ASP A 86 -3.58 -6.41 4.97
C ASP A 86 -2.23 -6.71 4.32
N LEU A 87 -1.21 -5.99 4.77
CA LEU A 87 0.18 -6.13 4.36
C LEU A 87 1.05 -6.55 5.56
N SER A 88 0.45 -7.13 6.61
CA SER A 88 1.13 -7.59 7.83
C SER A 88 2.33 -8.51 7.54
N ASN A 89 2.25 -9.29 6.46
CA ASN A 89 3.28 -10.23 6.02
C ASN A 89 4.12 -9.71 4.84
N LEU A 90 4.08 -8.40 4.55
CA LEU A 90 4.88 -7.74 3.53
C LEU A 90 5.98 -6.90 4.18
N SER A 91 7.24 -7.20 3.88
CA SER A 91 8.37 -6.37 4.32
C SER A 91 8.67 -5.26 3.33
N SER A 92 8.92 -4.05 3.83
CA SER A 92 9.30 -2.88 3.03
C SER A 92 10.42 -2.08 3.69
N GLN A 93 11.22 -1.35 2.91
CA GLN A 93 12.18 -0.40 3.48
C GLN A 93 11.49 0.91 3.83
N VAL A 94 10.62 1.37 2.94
CA VAL A 94 9.96 2.68 3.02
C VAL A 94 8.48 2.53 2.74
N VAL A 95 7.65 3.20 3.54
CA VAL A 95 6.22 3.35 3.32
C VAL A 95 5.85 4.82 3.14
N TRP A 96 5.01 5.10 2.15
CA TRP A 96 4.36 6.39 1.94
C TRP A 96 2.84 6.19 1.86
N CYS A 97 2.08 6.76 2.79
CA CYS A 97 0.64 6.60 2.89
C CYS A 97 -0.06 7.96 2.76
N GLU A 98 -0.51 8.26 1.54
CA GLU A 98 -0.91 9.62 1.12
C GLU A 98 -2.35 9.98 1.50
N SER A 99 -3.28 9.02 1.45
CA SER A 99 -4.68 9.28 1.79
C SER A 99 -5.42 7.98 2.11
N VAL A 100 -5.73 7.74 3.38
CA VAL A 100 -6.62 6.65 3.81
C VAL A 100 -7.83 7.24 4.51
N LYS A 101 -9.03 6.93 4.02
CA LYS A 101 -10.29 7.57 4.45
C LYS A 101 -11.43 6.55 4.59
N GLY A 102 -12.50 6.97 5.27
CA GLY A 102 -13.67 6.12 5.50
C GLY A 102 -13.46 5.18 6.68
N ASN A 103 -13.94 3.95 6.56
CA ASN A 103 -13.77 2.89 7.56
C ASN A 103 -12.60 1.95 7.21
N ALA A 104 -11.63 2.46 6.45
CA ALA A 104 -10.54 1.67 5.91
C ALA A 104 -9.52 1.30 7.00
N ILE A 105 -9.05 0.05 6.96
CA ILE A 105 -7.99 -0.46 7.84
C ILE A 105 -6.79 -0.86 6.99
N VAL A 106 -5.63 -0.30 7.27
CA VAL A 106 -4.37 -0.70 6.63
C VAL A 106 -3.48 -1.32 7.71
N THR A 107 -3.00 -2.54 7.48
CA THR A 107 -2.03 -3.18 8.37
C THR A 107 -0.70 -3.31 7.64
N LEU A 108 0.34 -2.65 8.15
CA LEU A 108 1.69 -2.67 7.59
C LEU A 108 2.54 -3.72 8.31
N GLY A 109 3.25 -4.53 7.53
CA GLY A 109 4.25 -5.46 8.02
C GLY A 109 5.56 -4.78 8.42
N PRO A 110 6.67 -5.54 8.51
CA PRO A 110 7.96 -5.01 8.91
C PRO A 110 8.46 -3.91 7.97
N THR A 111 8.56 -2.69 8.51
CA THR A 111 9.00 -1.49 7.79
C THR A 111 10.13 -0.79 8.56
N LYS A 112 11.12 -0.23 7.84
CA LYS A 112 12.20 0.56 8.48
C LYS A 112 11.81 2.03 8.65
N LEU A 113 11.23 2.63 7.62
CA LEU A 113 10.89 4.05 7.58
C LEU A 113 9.45 4.24 7.07
N ILE A 114 8.68 5.08 7.76
CA ILE A 114 7.39 5.57 7.29
C ILE A 114 7.53 7.08 7.05
N GLU A 115 7.54 7.49 5.79
CA GLU A 115 7.76 8.88 5.37
C GLU A 115 6.53 9.76 5.65
N LEU A 116 5.34 9.19 5.43
CA LEU A 116 4.07 9.89 5.54
C LEU A 116 2.94 8.92 5.90
N ILE A 117 2.06 9.34 6.82
CA ILE A 117 0.71 8.77 7.00
C ILE A 117 -0.32 9.90 7.05
N SER A 118 -1.31 9.88 6.18
CA SER A 118 -2.41 10.85 6.17
C SER A 118 -3.76 10.13 6.22
N LEU A 119 -4.48 10.32 7.33
CA LEU A 119 -5.74 9.65 7.64
C LEU A 119 -6.89 10.63 7.84
N ASP A 120 -8.10 10.17 7.52
CA ASP A 120 -9.35 10.94 7.68
C ASP A 120 -10.52 10.02 8.08
N ASN A 121 -11.59 10.60 8.60
CA ASN A 121 -12.77 9.91 9.13
C ASN A 121 -12.41 8.88 10.22
N ASP A 122 -12.78 7.60 10.06
CA ASP A 122 -12.55 6.52 11.02
C ASP A 122 -11.41 5.58 10.60
N ALA A 123 -10.57 6.03 9.65
CA ALA A 123 -9.49 5.23 9.08
C ALA A 123 -8.43 4.85 10.13
N VAL A 124 -7.87 3.65 9.98
CA VAL A 124 -6.85 3.12 10.88
C VAL A 124 -5.64 2.62 10.10
N VAL A 125 -4.44 3.05 10.49
CA VAL A 125 -3.19 2.41 10.07
C VAL A 125 -2.56 1.72 11.26
N LYS A 126 -2.30 0.43 11.12
CA LYS A 126 -1.56 -0.39 12.07
C LYS A 126 -0.19 -0.69 11.52
N TYR A 127 0.86 -0.67 12.33
CA TYR A 127 2.18 -1.16 11.92
C TYR A 127 2.86 -1.94 13.04
N GLY A 128 3.60 -2.98 12.66
CA GLY A 128 4.45 -3.73 13.58
C GLY A 128 5.86 -3.15 13.74
N GLY A 129 6.53 -3.50 14.83
CA GLY A 129 7.95 -3.17 15.05
C GLY A 129 8.20 -1.73 15.49
N LYS A 130 9.37 -1.20 15.13
CA LYS A 130 9.83 0.15 15.51
C LYS A 130 10.29 0.96 14.28
N PRO A 131 9.42 1.18 13.28
CA PRO A 131 9.77 2.05 12.16
C PRO A 131 10.00 3.49 12.66
N VAL A 132 10.88 4.21 11.99
CA VAL A 132 10.95 5.67 12.15
C VAL A 132 9.75 6.28 11.41
N LEU A 133 8.87 6.99 12.11
CA LEU A 133 7.76 7.74 11.51
C LEU A 133 8.15 9.22 11.40
N LEU A 134 8.18 9.76 10.17
CA LEU A 134 8.61 11.14 9.93
C LEU A 134 7.47 12.15 9.97
N ASN A 135 6.39 11.90 9.22
CA ASN A 135 5.27 12.83 9.10
C ASN A 135 3.94 12.09 9.23
N TYR A 136 2.98 12.72 9.89
CA TYR A 136 1.62 12.23 9.91
C TYR A 136 0.58 13.35 9.97
N THR A 137 -0.63 13.06 9.51
CA THR A 137 -1.81 13.91 9.64
C THR A 137 -3.00 13.04 9.99
N LEU A 138 -3.74 13.42 11.03
CA LEU A 138 -4.94 12.72 11.48
C LEU A 138 -6.11 13.70 11.47
N LYS A 139 -7.23 13.28 10.90
CA LYS A 139 -8.50 14.00 10.89
C LYS A 139 -9.65 13.07 11.28
N GLY A 140 -10.74 13.62 11.81
CA GLY A 140 -11.85 12.82 12.32
C GLY A 140 -11.44 11.96 13.52
N ASN A 141 -11.96 10.72 13.56
CA ASN A 141 -11.64 9.70 14.57
C ASN A 141 -10.48 8.78 14.13
N SER A 142 -9.72 9.18 13.12
CA SER A 142 -8.66 8.35 12.57
C SER A 142 -7.51 8.18 13.56
N ARG A 143 -6.82 7.05 13.46
CA ARG A 143 -5.75 6.71 14.39
C ARG A 143 -4.67 5.84 13.79
N ILE A 144 -3.48 6.00 14.34
CA ILE A 144 -2.30 5.18 14.06
C ILE A 144 -2.05 4.30 15.27
N GLU A 145 -1.95 3.00 15.06
CA GLU A 145 -1.77 2.01 16.14
C GLU A 145 -0.46 1.26 15.95
N GLY A 146 0.40 1.28 16.97
CA GLY A 146 1.53 0.36 17.05
C GLY A 146 1.02 -1.03 17.41
N TRP A 147 1.13 -1.98 16.50
CA TRP A 147 0.79 -3.38 16.75
C TRP A 147 1.94 -4.04 17.51
N LYS A 148 1.65 -4.62 18.67
CA LYS A 148 2.61 -5.46 19.41
C LYS A 148 2.89 -6.71 18.56
N GLY A 149 4.07 -6.74 17.95
CA GLY A 149 4.69 -7.99 17.48
C GLY A 149 5.36 -8.71 18.64
#